data_AF-A0A5K1CMM5-F1
#
_entry.id   AF-A0A5K1CMM5-F1
#
_cell.length_a   1.000
_cell.length_b   1.000
_cell.length_c   1.000
_cell.angle_alpha   90.00
_cell.angle_beta   90.00
_cell.angle_gamma   90.00
#
_symmetry.space_group_name_H-M   'P 1'
#
loop_
_entity.id
_entity.type
_entity.pdbx_description
1 polymer ?
#
loop_
_entity_poly.entity_id
_entity_poly.type
_entity_poly.pdbx_seq_one_letter_code
_entity_poly.pdbx_strand_id
1 'polypeptide(L)'
;EFAIWMLPQLFAYAANFPIQKFLQSQRKVMAMAWVAGIVLVIHAFLSWLMIMKLDWGLVGAAITLNLAWWLVVLGEFGYILIYCTDAWTGFSWLAFKDLWGFVKLSLASAVML
;
A
#
# COMPACT_ATOMS: atom_id res chain seq x y z
N GLU A 1 -14.32 5.63 17.69
CA GLU A 1 -14.91 4.70 16.70
C GLU A 1 -14.18 4.74 15.36
N PHE A 2 -14.06 5.89 14.68
CA PHE A 2 -13.32 6.00 13.40
C PHE A 2 -11.91 5.37 13.42
N ALA A 3 -11.14 5.55 14.50
CA ALA A 3 -9.83 4.92 14.66
C ALA A 3 -9.85 3.38 14.56
N ILE A 4 -10.92 2.72 15.01
CA ILE A 4 -11.08 1.26 14.91
C ILE A 4 -11.32 0.86 13.45
N TRP A 5 -12.11 1.64 12.71
CA TRP A 5 -12.35 1.43 11.28
C TRP A 5 -11.08 1.63 10.44
N MET A 6 -10.07 2.32 10.96
CA MET A 6 -8.79 2.57 10.29
C MET A 6 -7.75 1.46 10.51
N LEU A 7 -8.04 0.45 11.35
CA LEU A 7 -7.13 -0.66 11.59
C LEU A 7 -6.69 -1.41 10.31
N PRO A 8 -7.56 -1.73 9.33
CA PRO A 8 -7.13 -2.45 8.13
C PRO A 8 -6.11 -1.66 7.29
N GLN A 9 -6.15 -0.33 7.33
CA GLN A 9 -5.22 0.54 6.64
C GLN A 9 -3.79 0.43 7.19
N LEU A 10 -3.63 0.18 8.49
CA LEU A 10 -2.30 -0.06 9.08
C LEU A 10 -1.62 -1.29 8.46
N PHE A 11 -2.39 -2.35 8.22
CA PHE A 11 -1.89 -3.55 7.55
C PHE A 11 -1.59 -3.29 6.06
N ALA A 12 -2.43 -2.48 5.40
CA ALA A 12 -2.15 -2.05 4.03
C ALA A 12 -0.82 -1.28 3.95
N TYR A 13 -0.52 -0.40 4.92
CA TYR A 13 0.78 0.29 4.99
C TYR A 13 1.95 -0.66 5.22
N ALA A 14 1.79 -1.63 6.13
CA ALA A 14 2.81 -2.64 6.39
C ALA A 14 3.18 -3.43 5.12
N ALA A 15 2.22 -3.69 4.22
CA ALA A 15 2.47 -4.32 2.93
C ALA A 15 2.99 -3.32 1.87
N ASN A 16 2.42 -2.12 1.81
CA ASN A 16 2.74 -1.10 0.81
C ASN A 16 4.19 -0.63 0.91
N PHE A 17 4.73 -0.43 2.11
CA PHE A 17 6.11 0.04 2.27
C PHE A 17 7.17 -0.86 1.61
N PRO A 18 7.22 -2.18 1.88
CA PRO A 18 8.17 -3.04 1.19
C PRO A 18 7.90 -3.16 -0.31
N ILE A 19 6.62 -3.16 -0.74
CA ILE A 19 6.26 -3.21 -2.17
C ILE A 19 6.81 -1.98 -2.91
N GLN A 20 6.61 -0.78 -2.37
CA GLN A 20 7.15 0.44 -2.97
C GLN A 20 8.67 0.42 -3.01
N LYS A 21 9.34 -0.03 -1.94
CA LYS A 21 10.81 -0.14 -1.94
C LYS A 21 11.31 -1.14 -2.97
N PHE A 22 10.61 -2.26 -3.17
CA PHE A 22 10.91 -3.22 -4.23
C PHE A 22 10.77 -2.59 -5.62
N LEU A 23 9.63 -1.94 -5.93
CA LEU A 23 9.42 -1.33 -7.24
C LEU A 23 10.38 -0.15 -7.51
N GLN A 24 10.71 0.63 -6.47
CA GLN A 24 11.69 1.71 -6.55
C GLN A 24 13.09 1.20 -6.90
N SER A 25 13.56 0.13 -6.25
CA SER A 25 14.90 -0.44 -6.54
C SER A 25 14.98 -1.02 -7.95
N GLN A 26 13.86 -1.49 -8.49
CA GLN A 26 13.73 -1.97 -9.87
C GLN A 26 13.44 -0.86 -10.91
N ARG A 27 13.49 0.42 -10.50
CA ARG A 27 13.18 1.59 -11.34
C ARG A 27 11.78 1.56 -11.97
N LYS A 28 10.81 0.86 -11.36
CA LYS A 28 9.42 0.74 -11.86
C LYS A 28 8.51 1.86 -11.35
N VAL A 29 9.03 3.08 -11.23
CA VAL A 29 8.32 4.23 -10.64
C VAL A 29 7.06 4.61 -11.42
N MET A 30 7.10 4.49 -12.75
CA MET A 30 5.92 4.77 -13.58
C MET A 30 4.79 3.78 -13.35
N ALA A 31 5.08 2.52 -13.01
CA ALA A 31 4.04 1.54 -12.67
C ALA A 31 3.31 1.95 -11.38
N MET A 32 4.06 2.34 -10.34
CA MET A 32 3.50 2.88 -9.10
C MET A 32 2.64 4.12 -9.37
N ALA A 33 3.12 5.04 -10.21
CA ALA A 33 2.39 6.26 -10.57
C ALA A 33 1.06 5.98 -11.27
N TRP A 34 1.03 5.03 -12.21
CA TRP A 34 -0.21 4.63 -12.88
C TRP A 34 -1.21 3.96 -11.91
N VAL A 35 -0.73 3.05 -11.05
CA VAL A 35 -1.59 2.43 -10.03
C VAL A 35 -2.17 3.49 -9.09
N ALA A 36 -1.32 4.39 -8.57
CA ALA A 36 -1.75 5.47 -7.70
C ALA A 36 -2.75 6.41 -8.38
N GLY A 37 -2.52 6.75 -9.66
CA GLY A 37 -3.41 7.60 -10.45
C GLY A 37 -4.80 6.97 -10.64
N ILE A 38 -4.86 5.69 -11.00
CA ILE A 38 -6.13 4.96 -11.16
C ILE A 38 -6.86 4.88 -9.80
N VAL A 39 -6.15 4.52 -8.73
CA VAL A 39 -6.75 4.43 -7.39
C VAL A 39 -7.23 5.78 -6.90
N LEU A 40 -6.52 6.88 -7.20
CA LEU A 40 -6.95 8.23 -6.82
C LEU A 40 -8.30 8.58 -7.46
N VAL A 41 -8.50 8.26 -8.74
CA VAL A 41 -9.78 8.48 -9.42
C VAL A 41 -10.90 7.67 -8.76
N ILE A 42 -10.65 6.40 -8.48
CA ILE A 42 -11.61 5.52 -7.78
C ILE A 42 -11.94 6.09 -6.38
N HIS A 43 -10.92 6.48 -5.63
CA HIS A 43 -11.06 7.04 -4.29
C HIS A 43 -11.87 8.34 -4.30
N ALA A 44 -11.60 9.25 -5.24
CA ALA A 44 -12.34 10.50 -5.37
C ALA A 44 -13.82 10.26 -5.67
N PHE A 45 -14.12 9.37 -6.64
CA PHE A 45 -15.49 9.00 -6.98
C PHE A 45 -16.23 8.38 -5.80
N LEU A 46 -15.61 7.39 -5.14
CA LEU A 46 -16.21 6.72 -4.00
C LEU A 46 -16.37 7.64 -2.79
N SER A 47 -15.46 8.60 -2.59
CA SER A 47 -15.56 9.56 -1.49
C SER A 47 -16.77 10.48 -1.70
N TRP A 48 -16.94 10.99 -2.91
CA TRP A 48 -18.14 11.75 -3.28
C TRP A 48 -19.41 10.92 -3.06
N LEU A 49 -19.43 9.67 -3.54
CA LEU A 49 -20.60 8.79 -3.42
C LEU A 49 -20.93 8.47 -1.95
N MET A 50 -19.97 7.93 -1.20
CA MET A 50 -20.20 7.40 0.15
C MET A 50 -20.40 8.51 1.18
N ILE A 51 -19.63 9.59 1.08
CA ILE A 51 -19.65 10.66 2.09
C ILE A 51 -20.74 11.68 1.76
N MET A 52 -20.81 12.17 0.52
CA MET A 52 -21.70 13.28 0.17
C MET A 52 -23.06 12.80 -0.33
N LYS A 53 -23.09 11.77 -1.17
CA LYS A 53 -24.35 11.33 -1.80
C LYS A 53 -25.16 10.37 -0.93
N LEU A 54 -24.49 9.46 -0.22
CA LEU A 54 -25.11 8.49 0.69
C LEU A 54 -25.13 8.94 2.16
N ASP A 55 -24.44 10.05 2.48
CA ASP A 55 -24.38 10.66 3.82
C ASP A 55 -23.86 9.72 4.92
N TRP A 56 -22.91 8.83 4.59
CA TRP A 56 -22.32 7.89 5.56
C TRP A 56 -21.24 8.52 6.45
N GLY A 57 -20.98 9.82 6.28
CA GLY A 57 -20.04 10.59 7.10
C GLY A 57 -18.67 9.91 7.27
N LEU A 58 -18.21 9.82 8.51
CA LEU A 58 -16.90 9.25 8.85
C LEU A 58 -16.77 7.75 8.54
N VAL A 59 -17.86 6.99 8.58
CA VAL A 59 -17.84 5.56 8.22
C VAL A 59 -17.57 5.41 6.72
N GLY A 60 -18.26 6.21 5.90
CA GLY A 60 -18.01 6.27 4.45
C GLY A 60 -16.57 6.65 4.12
N ALA A 61 -16.01 7.62 4.86
CA ALA A 61 -14.61 8.02 4.71
C ALA A 61 -13.63 6.88 5.05
N ALA A 62 -13.86 6.17 6.17
CA ALA A 62 -13.01 5.06 6.56
C ALA A 62 -13.04 3.92 5.54
N ILE A 63 -14.23 3.51 5.08
CA ILE A 63 -14.39 2.44 4.07
C ILE A 63 -13.64 2.81 2.80
N THR A 64 -13.85 4.03 2.30
CA THR A 64 -13.27 4.48 1.02
C THR A 64 -11.75 4.59 1.09
N LEU A 65 -11.20 5.01 2.23
CA LEU A 65 -9.76 5.12 2.41
C LEU A 65 -9.08 3.76 2.57
N ASN A 66 -9.68 2.84 3.36
CA ASN A 66 -9.19 1.46 3.47
C ASN A 66 -9.16 0.77 2.11
N LEU A 67 -10.25 0.90 1.34
CA LEU A 67 -10.33 0.31 0.01
C LEU A 67 -9.25 0.86 -0.92
N ALA A 68 -9.04 2.18 -0.94
CA ALA A 68 -8.02 2.78 -1.78
C ALA A 68 -6.62 2.21 -1.48
N TRP A 69 -6.22 2.14 -0.21
CA TRP A 69 -4.91 1.59 0.16
C TRP A 69 -4.75 0.12 -0.23
N TRP A 70 -5.78 -0.70 -0.05
CA TRP A 70 -5.73 -2.09 -0.47
C TRP A 70 -5.70 -2.24 -2.00
N LEU A 71 -6.37 -1.37 -2.75
CA LEU A 71 -6.26 -1.35 -4.21
C LEU A 71 -4.84 -1.01 -4.67
N VAL A 72 -4.14 -0.08 -4.00
CA VAL A 72 -2.72 0.19 -4.28
C VAL A 72 -1.89 -1.07 -4.03
N VAL A 73 -2.02 -1.68 -2.84
CA VAL A 73 -1.28 -2.89 -2.47
C VAL A 73 -1.49 -4.01 -3.48
N LEU A 74 -2.73 -4.30 -3.84
CA LEU A 74 -3.07 -5.37 -4.79
C LEU A 74 -2.59 -5.04 -6.21
N GLY A 75 -2.73 -3.78 -6.64
CA GLY A 75 -2.29 -3.34 -7.96
C GLY A 75 -0.78 -3.43 -8.13
N GLU A 76 -0.03 -2.89 -7.16
CA GLU A 76 1.44 -2.93 -7.18
C GLU A 76 1.98 -4.36 -6.99
N PHE A 77 1.40 -5.15 -6.08
CA PHE A 77 1.81 -6.54 -5.90
C PHE A 77 1.49 -7.39 -7.13
N GLY A 78 0.32 -7.22 -7.74
CA GLY A 78 -0.02 -7.86 -9.00
C GLY A 78 0.96 -7.51 -10.12
N TYR A 79 1.40 -6.24 -10.19
CA TYR A 79 2.44 -5.82 -11.13
C TYR A 79 3.77 -6.56 -10.89
N ILE A 80 4.19 -6.72 -9.63
CA ILE A 80 5.41 -7.48 -9.29
C ILE A 80 5.31 -8.92 -9.78
N LEU A 81 4.19 -9.60 -9.51
CA LEU A 81 4.00 -11.01 -9.88
C LEU A 81 4.06 -11.24 -11.40
N ILE A 82 3.59 -10.28 -12.20
CA ILE A 82 3.49 -10.41 -13.66
C ILE A 82 4.75 -9.91 -14.37
N TYR A 83 5.31 -8.78 -13.94
CA TYR A 83 6.33 -8.04 -14.70
C TYR A 83 7.72 -8.00 -14.05
N CYS A 84 7.88 -8.54 -12.84
CA CYS A 84 9.15 -8.57 -12.11
C CYS A 84 9.66 -10.00 -11.88
N THR A 85 9.45 -10.91 -12.82
CA THR A 85 9.83 -12.34 -12.71
C THR A 85 11.32 -12.56 -12.52
N ASP A 86 12.18 -11.68 -13.05
CA ASP A 86 13.63 -11.79 -12.89
C ASP A 86 14.11 -11.46 -11.48
N ALA A 87 13.32 -10.69 -10.74
CA ALA A 87 13.65 -10.19 -9.41
C ALA A 87 12.83 -10.85 -8.28
N TRP A 88 11.61 -11.26 -8.59
CA TRP A 88 10.69 -11.90 -7.67
C TRP A 88 10.68 -13.41 -7.89
N THR A 89 11.30 -14.14 -6.97
CA THR A 89 11.35 -15.61 -6.99
C THR A 89 10.35 -16.26 -6.04
N GLY A 90 9.45 -15.47 -5.45
CA GLY A 90 8.45 -15.93 -4.49
C GLY A 90 8.91 -15.84 -3.03
N PHE A 91 8.04 -16.28 -2.14
CA PHE A 91 8.32 -16.30 -0.71
C PHE A 91 9.29 -17.43 -0.35
N SER A 92 10.22 -17.13 0.54
CA SER A 92 11.22 -18.08 1.04
C SER A 92 11.56 -17.78 2.49
N TRP A 93 11.94 -18.82 3.25
CA TRP A 93 12.47 -18.67 4.61
C TRP A 93 13.70 -17.77 4.68
N LEU A 94 14.41 -17.60 3.56
CA LEU A 94 15.54 -16.68 3.48
C LEU A 94 15.16 -15.22 3.80
N ALA A 95 13.89 -14.83 3.58
CA ALA A 95 13.38 -13.51 3.91
C ALA A 95 13.47 -13.18 5.41
N PHE A 96 13.52 -14.20 6.28
CA PHE A 96 13.60 -14.04 7.73
C PHE A 96 15.04 -13.99 8.26
N LYS A 97 16.05 -14.26 7.43
CA LYS A 97 17.45 -14.39 7.87
C LYS A 97 18.06 -13.09 8.38
N ASP A 98 17.64 -11.94 7.84
CA ASP A 98 18.27 -10.64 8.12
C ASP A 98 17.28 -9.59 8.67
N LEU A 99 16.25 -10.05 9.40
CA LEU A 99 15.24 -9.17 9.98
C LEU A 99 15.82 -8.19 10.99
N TRP A 100 16.82 -8.59 11.79
CA TRP A 100 17.41 -7.70 12.78
C TRP A 100 18.18 -6.53 12.15
N GLY A 101 18.92 -6.80 11.07
CA GLY A 101 19.56 -5.76 10.27
C GLY A 101 18.54 -4.81 9.67
N PHE A 102 17.47 -5.35 9.10
CA PHE A 102 16.33 -4.57 8.57
C PHE A 102 15.68 -3.68 9.64
N VAL A 103 15.42 -4.19 10.85
CA VAL A 103 14.82 -3.42 11.95
C VAL A 103 15.73 -2.26 12.36
N LYS A 104 17.04 -2.49 12.54
CA LYS A 104 17.99 -1.42 12.86
C LYS A 104 17.98 -0.29 11.80
N LEU A 105 18.05 -0.66 10.54
CA LEU A 105 18.05 0.31 9.43
C LEU A 105 16.71 1.04 9.32
N SER A 106 15.59 0.35 9.55
CA SER A 106 14.26 0.93 9.53
C SER A 106 14.08 1.94 10.67
N LEU A 107 14.54 1.63 11.89
CA LEU A 107 14.50 2.56 13.01
C LEU A 107 15.38 3.79 12.77
N ALA A 108 16.60 3.60 12.27
CA ALA A 108 17.48 4.71 11.91
C ALA A 108 16.85 5.62 10.83
N SER A 109 16.21 5.02 9.82
CA SER A 109 15.51 5.76 8.77
C SER A 109 14.29 6.52 9.30
N ALA A 110 13.55 5.93 10.24
CA ALA A 110 12.38 6.55 10.85
C ALA A 110 12.73 7.75 11.73
N VAL A 111 13.90 7.77 12.37
CA VAL A 111 14.40 8.90 13.18
C VAL A 111 14.92 10.05 12.31
N MET A 112 15.43 9.74 11.12
CA MET A 112 15.99 10.73 10.19
C MET A 112 14.90 11.54 9.47
N LEU A 113 13.70 10.98 9.33
CA LEU A 113 12.49 11.64 8.81
C LEU A 113 11.82 12.49 9.89
#